data_AF-A0A5R8P098-F1
#
_entry.id   AF-A0A5R8P098-F1
#
_cell.length_a   1.000
_cell.length_b   1.000
_cell.length_c   1.000
_cell.angle_alpha   90.00
_cell.angle_beta   90.00
_cell.angle_gamma   90.00
#
_symmetry.space_group_name_H-M   'P 1'
#
loop_
_entity.id
_entity.type
_entity.pdbx_description
1 polymer ?
#
loop_
_entity_poly.entity_id
_entity_poly.type
_entity_poly.pdbx_seq_one_letter_code
_entity_poly.pdbx_strand_id
1 'polypeptide(L)'
;MELELAVSNRLYAVGGPDRIEVYRSPVVKDRHDVYRPVADYIQRHGLVLAASDVHEDDSMFFGEAAYSIYTRPGAPAENTDSMSMYMAALRCGMSFDEYFAVQVQDGMILEHPNGGYIPSPHPSIVPRYLESR
;
A
#
# COMPACT_ATOMS: atom_id res chain seq x y z
N MET A 1 5.92 36.97 -6.96
CA MET A 1 5.37 36.09 -5.91
C MET A 1 5.84 34.69 -6.24
N GLU A 2 6.74 34.16 -5.43
CA GLU A 2 7.32 32.83 -5.63
C GLU A 2 6.57 31.88 -4.68
N LEU A 3 5.82 30.94 -5.26
CA LEU A 3 5.16 29.88 -4.52
C LEU A 3 6.06 28.65 -4.58
N GLU A 4 6.72 28.33 -3.47
CA GLU A 4 7.47 27.08 -3.33
C GLU A 4 6.57 26.06 -2.63
N LEU A 5 6.14 25.04 -3.37
CA LEU A 5 5.27 23.99 -2.88
C LEU A 5 6.12 22.72 -2.70
N ALA A 6 6.52 22.45 -1.47
CA ALA A 6 7.22 21.22 -1.11
C ALA A 6 6.21 20.06 -1.09
N VAL A 7 5.90 19.49 -2.26
CA VAL A 7 5.04 18.30 -2.36
C VAL A 7 5.81 17.09 -1.85
N SER A 8 5.24 16.40 -0.86
CA SER A 8 5.92 15.31 -0.15
C SER A 8 6.06 14.07 -1.03
N ASN A 9 7.24 13.46 -1.02
CA ASN A 9 7.50 12.16 -1.62
C ASN A 9 6.51 11.12 -1.04
N ARG A 10 5.51 10.70 -1.83
CA ARG A 10 4.57 9.66 -1.40
C ARG A 10 5.19 8.28 -1.59
N LEU A 11 5.26 7.53 -0.50
CA LEU A 11 5.70 6.14 -0.46
C LEU A 11 4.84 5.39 0.55
N TYR A 12 4.34 4.24 0.14
CA TYR A 12 3.59 3.29 0.94
C TYR A 12 4.20 1.91 0.75
N ALA A 13 4.50 1.23 1.85
CA ALA A 13 4.98 -0.15 1.82
C ALA A 13 4.20 -0.97 2.84
N VAL A 14 3.70 -2.13 2.41
CA VAL A 14 2.90 -3.04 3.24
C VAL A 14 3.31 -4.48 3.01
N GLY A 15 3.32 -5.28 4.07
CA GLY A 15 3.62 -6.71 3.97
C GLY A 15 4.29 -7.26 5.22
N GLY A 16 4.91 -8.42 5.06
CA GLY A 16 5.58 -9.17 6.12
C GLY A 16 6.90 -9.80 5.65
N PRO A 17 7.47 -10.72 6.44
CA PRO A 17 8.81 -11.26 6.19
C PRO A 17 8.94 -12.13 4.94
N ASP A 18 7.83 -12.50 4.30
CA ASP A 18 7.81 -13.37 3.10
C ASP A 18 7.49 -12.58 1.81
N ARG A 19 6.80 -11.45 1.94
CA ARG A 19 6.34 -10.61 0.84
C ARG A 19 6.09 -9.19 1.31
N ILE A 20 6.57 -8.21 0.55
CA ILE A 20 6.14 -6.83 0.68
C ILE A 20 5.74 -6.26 -0.67
N GLU A 21 4.83 -5.30 -0.62
CA GLU A 21 4.40 -4.50 -1.76
C GLU A 21 4.80 -3.06 -1.48
N VAL A 22 5.41 -2.43 -2.48
CA VAL A 22 5.91 -1.07 -2.40
C VAL A 22 5.24 -0.27 -3.50
N TYR A 23 4.57 0.79 -3.07
CA TYR A 23 3.89 1.74 -3.91
C TYR A 23 4.50 3.12 -3.68
N ARG A 24 4.98 3.77 -4.74
CA ARG A 24 5.73 5.03 -4.59
C ARG A 24 5.55 5.95 -5.79
N SER A 25 5.62 7.25 -5.54
CA SER A 25 5.80 8.23 -6.60
C SER A 25 7.07 7.90 -7.43
N PRO A 26 7.07 8.05 -8.76
CA PRO A 26 8.19 7.68 -9.63
C PRO A 26 9.49 8.41 -9.30
N VAL A 27 9.39 9.60 -8.69
CA VAL A 27 10.53 10.39 -8.20
C VAL A 27 11.25 9.76 -7.02
N VAL A 28 10.60 8.87 -6.26
CA VAL A 28 11.20 8.18 -5.11
C VAL A 28 12.11 7.07 -5.62
N LYS A 29 13.42 7.27 -5.48
CA LYS A 29 14.45 6.30 -5.88
C LYS A 29 15.07 5.64 -4.66
N ASP A 30 15.70 4.48 -4.88
CA ASP A 30 16.27 3.66 -3.81
C ASP A 30 17.36 4.38 -2.99
N ARG A 31 18.01 5.38 -3.60
CA ARG A 31 19.02 6.24 -2.96
C ARG A 31 18.44 7.32 -2.03
N HIS A 32 17.13 7.56 -2.07
CA HIS A 32 16.52 8.61 -1.26
C HIS A 32 16.25 8.12 0.16
N ASP A 33 16.47 8.96 1.16
CA ASP A 33 16.30 8.60 2.58
C ASP A 33 14.90 8.07 2.90
N VAL A 34 13.86 8.58 2.21
CA VAL A 34 12.48 8.11 2.35
C VAL A 34 12.30 6.63 1.98
N TYR A 35 13.16 6.07 1.11
CA TYR A 35 13.11 4.67 0.70
C TYR A 35 13.95 3.76 1.61
N ARG A 36 14.89 4.32 2.39
CA ARG A 36 15.83 3.54 3.20
C ARG A 36 15.17 2.52 4.14
N PRO A 37 14.08 2.83 4.86
CA PRO A 37 13.41 1.83 5.71
C PRO A 37 12.91 0.61 4.93
N VAL A 38 12.46 0.81 3.68
CA VAL A 38 12.01 -0.28 2.80
C VAL A 38 13.20 -1.12 2.36
N ALA A 39 14.28 -0.48 1.91
CA ALA A 39 15.50 -1.16 1.51
C ALA A 39 16.09 -2.00 2.65
N ASP A 40 16.17 -1.44 3.86
CA ASP A 40 16.67 -2.13 5.06
C ASP A 40 15.79 -3.34 5.40
N TYR A 41 14.46 -3.24 5.24
CA TYR A 41 13.52 -4.34 5.46
C TYR A 41 13.69 -5.46 4.42
N ILE A 42 13.75 -5.11 3.13
CA ILE A 42 13.99 -6.05 2.03
C ILE A 42 15.28 -6.83 2.28
N GLN A 43 16.36 -6.13 2.61
CA GLN A 43 17.67 -6.74 2.87
C GLN A 43 17.63 -7.65 4.09
N ARG A 44 17.04 -7.20 5.21
CA ARG A 44 16.94 -7.99 6.45
C ARG A 44 16.20 -9.31 6.24
N HIS A 45 15.17 -9.32 5.40
CA HIS A 45 14.32 -10.49 5.17
C HIS A 45 14.72 -11.30 3.92
N GLY A 46 15.77 -10.88 3.21
CA GLY A 46 16.25 -11.57 2.01
C GLY A 46 15.23 -11.59 0.88
N LEU A 47 14.42 -10.54 0.76
CA LEU A 47 13.40 -10.44 -0.28
C LEU A 47 14.05 -10.01 -1.60
N VAL A 48 13.51 -10.48 -2.71
CA VAL A 48 13.94 -10.16 -4.07
C VAL A 48 12.78 -9.60 -4.87
N LEU A 49 13.05 -8.72 -5.83
CA LEU A 49 12.03 -8.16 -6.70
C LEU A 49 11.38 -9.27 -7.52
N ALA A 50 10.08 -9.45 -7.35
CA ALA A 50 9.28 -10.44 -8.04
C ALA A 50 8.55 -9.85 -9.24
N ALA A 51 8.04 -8.62 -9.09
CA ALA A 51 7.36 -7.89 -10.16
C ALA A 51 7.48 -6.38 -9.93
N SER A 52 7.45 -5.59 -11.00
CA SER A 52 7.30 -4.14 -10.92
C SER A 52 6.52 -3.63 -12.12
N ASP A 53 5.76 -2.56 -11.93
CA ASP A 53 5.03 -1.89 -13.00
C ASP A 53 4.86 -0.40 -12.69
N VAL A 54 4.41 0.37 -13.67
CA VAL A 54 4.03 1.78 -13.52
C VAL A 54 2.60 1.97 -14.01
N HIS A 55 1.78 2.65 -13.21
CA HIS A 55 0.38 2.92 -13.53
C HIS A 55 0.04 4.39 -13.36
N GLU A 56 -1.03 4.84 -14.03
CA GLU A 56 -1.59 6.17 -13.84
C GLU A 56 -2.24 6.28 -12.45
N ASP A 57 -1.89 7.33 -11.71
CA ASP A 57 -2.50 7.72 -10.44
C ASP A 57 -2.29 9.24 -10.23
N ASP A 58 -3.34 10.02 -10.46
CA ASP A 58 -3.35 11.49 -10.32
C ASP A 58 -3.04 11.99 -8.91
N SER A 59 -3.13 11.11 -7.90
CA SER A 59 -2.75 11.43 -6.52
C SER A 59 -1.23 11.37 -6.28
N MET A 60 -0.47 10.87 -7.25
CA MET A 60 0.99 10.71 -7.21
C MET A 60 1.72 11.72 -8.11
N PHE A 61 3.03 11.86 -7.91
CA PHE A 61 3.82 12.75 -8.76
C PHE A 61 3.77 12.33 -10.22
N PHE A 62 3.56 13.32 -11.09
CA PHE A 62 3.41 13.16 -12.53
C PHE A 62 2.18 12.35 -12.96
N GLY A 63 1.20 12.18 -12.08
CA GLY A 63 0.02 11.36 -12.38
C GLY A 63 0.37 9.88 -12.57
N GLU A 64 1.51 9.45 -12.06
CA GLU A 64 2.04 8.10 -12.23
C GLU A 64 2.51 7.56 -10.91
N ALA A 65 2.56 6.24 -10.82
CA ALA A 65 3.09 5.57 -9.66
C ALA A 65 3.78 4.27 -9.98
N ALA A 66 4.93 4.07 -9.34
CA ALA A 66 5.71 2.87 -9.46
C ALA A 66 5.28 1.86 -8.39
N TYR A 67 4.91 0.68 -8.84
CA TYR A 67 4.57 -0.46 -8.02
C TYR A 67 5.69 -1.52 -8.08
N SER A 68 5.98 -2.16 -6.96
CA SER A 68 6.98 -3.23 -6.87
C SER A 68 6.59 -4.25 -5.82
N ILE A 69 6.62 -5.53 -6.18
CA ILE A 69 6.42 -6.67 -5.27
C ILE A 69 7.78 -7.29 -5.00
N TYR A 70 8.11 -7.49 -3.73
CA TYR A 70 9.27 -8.25 -3.30
C TYR A 70 8.83 -9.50 -2.55
N THR A 71 9.40 -10.65 -2.87
CA THR A 71 9.08 -11.93 -2.23
C THR A 71 10.34 -12.67 -1.80
N ARG A 72 10.21 -13.63 -0.88
CA ARG A 72 11.30 -14.56 -0.60
C ARG A 72 11.58 -15.42 -1.84
N PRO A 73 12.85 -15.68 -2.19
CA PRO A 73 13.19 -16.65 -3.23
C PRO A 73 12.52 -18.00 -2.99
N GLY A 74 11.83 -18.53 -4.00
CA GLY A 74 11.13 -19.81 -3.91
C GLY A 74 9.80 -19.79 -3.14
N ALA A 75 9.34 -18.62 -2.69
CA ALA A 75 7.96 -18.50 -2.22
C ALA A 75 7.00 -18.87 -3.37
N PRO A 76 5.96 -19.68 -3.11
CA PRO A 76 4.95 -19.97 -4.12
C PRO A 76 4.37 -18.65 -4.63
N ALA A 77 4.16 -18.58 -5.94
CA ALA A 77 3.32 -17.55 -6.51
C ALA A 77 1.92 -17.73 -5.93
N GLU A 78 1.62 -16.94 -4.89
CA GLU A 78 0.33 -16.75 -4.23
C GLU A 78 0.03 -17.60 -2.98
N ASN A 79 -0.21 -16.88 -1.88
CA ASN A 79 -1.48 -16.98 -1.18
C ASN A 79 -2.11 -15.58 -1.25
N THR A 80 -3.09 -15.42 -2.15
CA THR A 80 -3.73 -14.15 -2.57
C THR A 80 -4.89 -13.74 -1.67
N ASP A 81 -4.98 -14.28 -0.45
CA ASP A 81 -6.11 -13.98 0.44
C ASP A 81 -6.05 -12.58 1.07
N SER A 82 -4.95 -11.85 0.88
CA SER A 82 -4.86 -10.44 1.28
C SER A 82 -4.27 -9.60 0.14
N MET A 83 -5.09 -8.68 -0.35
CA MET A 83 -4.72 -7.66 -1.33
C MET A 83 -4.75 -6.30 -0.62
N SER A 84 -3.75 -5.46 -0.88
CA SER A 84 -3.80 -4.08 -0.40
C SER A 84 -4.99 -3.35 -1.04
N MET A 85 -5.64 -2.44 -0.31
CA MET A 85 -6.76 -1.64 -0.86
C MET A 85 -6.35 -0.89 -2.13
N TYR A 86 -5.07 -0.53 -2.22
CA TYR A 86 -4.49 0.07 -3.41
C TYR A 86 -4.50 -0.86 -4.64
N MET A 87 -4.05 -2.11 -4.49
CA MET A 87 -4.10 -3.08 -5.59
C MET A 87 -5.54 -3.41 -6.01
N ALA A 88 -6.47 -3.37 -5.05
CA ALA A 88 -7.87 -3.51 -5.36
C ALA A 88 -8.39 -2.31 -6.17
N ALA A 89 -7.98 -1.07 -5.82
CA ALA A 89 -8.26 0.13 -6.60
C ALA A 89 -7.76 0.03 -8.05
N LEU A 90 -6.50 -0.37 -8.24
CA LEU A 90 -5.92 -0.58 -9.55
C LEU A 90 -6.67 -1.63 -10.38
N ARG A 91 -7.04 -2.77 -9.78
CA ARG A 91 -7.81 -3.82 -10.46
C ARG A 91 -9.21 -3.34 -10.87
N CYS A 92 -9.76 -2.39 -10.14
CA CYS A 92 -11.03 -1.75 -10.47
C CYS A 92 -10.89 -0.60 -11.49
N GLY A 93 -9.66 -0.24 -11.90
CA GLY A 93 -9.40 0.89 -12.79
C GLY A 93 -9.75 2.23 -12.14
N MET A 94 -9.57 2.34 -10.82
CA MET A 94 -9.89 3.53 -10.02
C MET A 94 -8.60 4.07 -9.38
N SER A 95 -8.56 5.38 -9.14
CA SER A 95 -7.57 5.95 -8.21
C SER A 95 -7.81 5.41 -6.80
N PHE A 96 -6.78 5.47 -5.95
CA PHE A 96 -6.93 5.06 -4.55
C PHE A 96 -8.04 5.83 -3.85
N ASP A 97 -8.11 7.15 -4.06
CA ASP A 97 -9.09 8.02 -3.41
C ASP A 97 -10.53 7.70 -3.87
N GLU A 98 -10.74 7.44 -5.16
CA GLU A 98 -12.04 7.00 -5.70
C GLU A 98 -12.45 5.65 -5.13
N TYR A 99 -11.55 4.67 -5.16
CA TYR A 99 -11.82 3.35 -4.60
C TYR A 99 -12.13 3.43 -3.10
N PHE A 100 -11.36 4.23 -2.37
CA PHE A 100 -11.55 4.45 -0.95
C PHE A 100 -12.90 5.12 -0.65
N ALA A 101 -13.29 6.12 -1.44
CA ALA A 101 -14.59 6.77 -1.35
C ALA A 101 -15.75 5.79 -1.59
N VAL A 102 -15.63 4.89 -2.58
CA VAL A 102 -16.60 3.82 -2.84
C VAL A 102 -16.71 2.90 -1.62
N GLN A 103 -15.59 2.48 -1.02
CA GLN A 103 -15.60 1.62 0.16
C GLN A 103 -16.26 2.29 1.38
N VAL A 104 -16.13 3.61 1.53
CA VAL A 104 -16.83 4.39 2.55
C VAL A 104 -18.32 4.49 2.24
N GLN A 105 -18.68 4.79 1.00
CA GLN A 105 -20.07 4.89 0.55
C GLN A 105 -20.83 3.58 0.72
N ASP A 106 -20.19 2.45 0.39
CA ASP A 106 -20.78 1.12 0.50
C ASP A 106 -20.76 0.58 1.95
N GLY A 107 -20.25 1.35 2.91
CA GLY A 107 -20.21 1.00 4.32
C GLY A 107 -19.23 -0.13 4.66
N MET A 108 -18.29 -0.42 3.76
CA MET A 108 -17.20 -1.38 3.94
C MET A 108 -16.07 -0.80 4.79
N ILE A 109 -15.90 0.53 4.74
CA ILE A 109 -15.02 1.32 5.61
C ILE A 109 -15.86 2.40 6.28
N LEU A 110 -15.64 2.64 7.56
CA LEU A 110 -16.37 3.64 8.35
C LEU A 110 -15.42 4.74 8.84
N GLU A 111 -15.89 5.98 8.86
CA GLU A 111 -15.19 7.09 9.52
C GLU A 111 -15.27 6.94 11.04
N HIS A 112 -14.11 6.95 11.70
CA HIS A 112 -14.07 6.84 13.14
C HIS A 112 -14.31 8.22 13.79
N PRO A 113 -15.13 8.33 14.86
CA PRO A 113 -15.39 9.62 15.53
C PRO A 113 -14.14 10.34 16.05
N ASN A 114 -13.06 9.62 16.34
CA ASN A 114 -11.78 10.21 16.79
C ASN A 114 -10.81 10.54 15.65
N GLY A 115 -11.29 10.51 14.40
CA GLY A 115 -10.48 10.64 13.20
C GLY A 115 -9.94 9.31 12.67
N GLY A 116 -9.69 9.27 11.36
CA GLY A 116 -9.24 8.07 10.64
C GLY A 116 -10.40 7.18 10.16
N TYR A 117 -10.04 6.07 9.54
CA TYR A 117 -10.97 5.15 8.88
C TYR A 117 -10.71 3.72 9.34
N ILE A 118 -11.78 2.92 9.42
CA ILE A 118 -11.74 1.56 9.97
C ILE A 118 -12.57 0.58 9.10
N PRO A 119 -12.17 -0.69 8.98
CA PRO A 119 -13.00 -1.69 8.32
C PRO A 119 -14.35 -1.91 9.04
N SER A 120 -15.39 -2.21 8.28
CA SER A 120 -16.70 -2.62 8.80
C SER A 120 -16.74 -4.13 9.05
N PRO A 121 -17.46 -4.64 10.09
CA PRO A 121 -18.31 -3.89 11.02
C PRO A 121 -17.54 -3.45 12.27
N HIS A 122 -17.78 -2.22 12.72
CA HIS A 122 -16.99 -1.57 13.75
C HIS A 122 -17.84 -1.14 14.96
N PRO A 123 -17.52 -1.64 16.17
CA PRO A 123 -17.15 -0.76 17.28
C PRO A 123 -15.75 -1.15 17.81
N SER A 124 -14.71 -0.67 17.13
CA SER A 124 -13.28 -0.74 17.45
C SER A 124 -12.62 -2.12 17.38
N ILE A 125 -13.09 -2.96 16.45
CA ILE A 125 -12.57 -4.26 15.97
C ILE A 125 -11.57 -5.01 16.89
N VAL A 126 -11.98 -6.18 17.42
CA VAL A 126 -11.05 -7.25 17.89
C VAL A 126 -11.51 -8.64 17.42
N PRO A 127 -10.70 -9.33 16.59
CA PRO A 127 -10.75 -10.79 16.42
C PRO A 127 -9.40 -11.39 16.85
N ARG A 128 -9.33 -11.96 18.06
CA ARG A 128 -8.21 -12.83 18.46
C ARG A 128 -8.63 -14.26 18.12
N TYR A 129 -7.78 -15.02 17.44
CA TYR A 129 -7.90 -16.49 17.34
C TYR A 129 -8.22 -17.07 18.73
N LEU A 130 -9.49 -17.42 18.96
CA LEU A 130 -10.07 -18.10 20.12
C LEU A 130 -11.22 -18.90 19.52
N GLU A 131 -11.21 -20.22 19.41
CA GLU A 131 -10.45 -21.24 20.10
C GLU A 131 -10.05 -22.32 19.11
N SER A 132 -8.75 -22.62 19.01
CA SER A 132 -8.34 -23.95 18.57
C SER A 132 -8.78 -24.92 19.65
N ARG A 133 -9.91 -25.59 19.45
CA ARG A 133 -10.24 -26.86 20.10
C ARG A 133 -10.14 -27.97 19.08
#